data_AF-A0A966Q8H5-F1
#
_entry.id   AF-A0A966Q8H5-F1
#
_cell.length_a   1.000
_cell.length_b   1.000
_cell.length_c   1.000
_cell.angle_alpha   90.00
_cell.angle_beta   90.00
_cell.angle_gamma   90.00
#
_symmetry.space_group_name_H-M   'P 1'
#
loop_
_entity.id
_entity.type
_entity.pdbx_description
1 polymer ?
#
loop_
_entity_poly.entity_id
_entity_poly.type
_entity_poly.pdbx_seq_one_letter_code
_entity_poly.pdbx_strand_id
1 'polypeptide(L)' 'MTIVVAMDGPSGSGKSSTSRGLAKRAGWNYLDTGALYRAATWLALEK' A
#
# COMPACT_ATOMS: atom_id res chain seq x y z
N MET A 1 4.86 21.45 6.89
CA MET A 1 5.66 20.64 5.94
C MET A 1 5.18 19.21 6.01
N THR A 2 4.82 18.58 4.89
CA THR A 2 4.22 17.24 4.86
C THR A 2 5.28 16.22 4.48
N ILE A 3 5.37 15.10 5.21
CA ILE A 3 6.30 14.00 4.91
C ILE A 3 5.55 12.94 4.08
N VAL A 4 6.15 12.52 2.97
CA VAL A 4 5.65 11.44 2.09
C VAL A 4 6.75 10.40 1.95
N VAL A 5 6.41 9.14 2.19
CA VAL A 5 7.35 8.01 2.12
C VAL A 5 6.84 6.98 1.13
N ALA A 6 7.67 6.68 0.12
CA ALA A 6 7.44 5.59 -0.83
C ALA A 6 8.07 4.29 -0.31
N MET A 7 7.38 3.16 -0.51
CA MET A 7 7.78 1.84 -0.01
C MET A 7 7.81 0.83 -1.15
N ASP A 8 9.00 0.59 -1.72
CA ASP A 8 9.19 -0.27 -2.90
C ASP A 8 9.94 -1.58 -2.57
N GLY A 9 9.81 -2.58 -3.45
CA GLY A 9 10.45 -3.89 -3.32
C GLY A 9 9.60 -5.06 -3.86
N PRO A 10 10.17 -6.27 -3.96
CA PRO A 10 9.52 -7.42 -4.61
C PRO A 10 8.32 -7.96 -3.82
N SER A 11 7.45 -8.76 -4.45
CA SER A 11 6.31 -9.40 -3.76
C SER A 11 6.79 -10.24 -2.57
N GLY A 12 5.99 -10.30 -1.50
CA GLY A 12 6.33 -11.08 -0.30
C GLY A 12 7.38 -10.45 0.63
N SER A 13 7.99 -9.31 0.28
CA SER A 13 9.03 -8.67 1.13
C SER A 13 8.51 -7.95 2.39
N GLY A 14 7.22 -8.08 2.72
CA GLY A 14 6.63 -7.48 3.92
C GLY A 14 6.30 -5.98 3.83
N LYS A 15 6.42 -5.34 2.66
CA LYS A 15 6.17 -3.89 2.47
C LYS A 15 4.88 -3.41 3.11
N SER A 16 3.74 -3.99 2.73
CA SER A 16 2.42 -3.57 3.22
C SER A 16 2.27 -3.74 4.74
N SER A 17 2.96 -4.72 5.34
CA SER A 17 2.97 -4.92 6.78
C SER A 17 3.82 -3.85 7.48
N THR A 18 5.02 -3.62 6.98
CA THR A 18 5.96 -2.63 7.53
C THR A 18 5.44 -1.21 7.39
N SER A 19 4.94 -0.83 6.21
CA SER A 19 4.40 0.50 5.93
C SER A 19 3.16 0.82 6.77
N ARG A 20 2.28 -0.17 6.96
CA ARG A 20 1.09 -0.03 7.82
C ARG A 20 1.48 0.12 9.30
N GLY A 21 2.48 -0.65 9.76
CA GLY A 21 3.03 -0.51 11.10
C GLY A 21 3.68 0.86 11.34
N LEU A 22 4.47 1.34 10.37
CA LEU A 22 5.06 2.68 10.41
C LEU A 22 3.99 3.77 10.46
N ALA A 23 3.02 3.72 9.55
CA ALA A 23 1.94 4.70 9.49
C ALA A 23 1.15 4.76 10.81
N LYS A 24 0.81 3.60 11.39
CA LYS A 24 0.14 3.52 12.69
C LYS A 24 0.97 4.15 13.82
N ARG A 25 2.29 3.88 13.86
CA ARG A 25 3.19 4.40 14.90
C ARG A 25 3.44 5.90 14.75
N ALA A 26 3.45 6.41 13.52
CA ALA A 26 3.72 7.81 13.21
C ALA A 26 2.43 8.67 13.14
N GLY A 27 1.25 8.07 13.23
CA GLY A 27 -0.03 8.77 13.02
C GLY A 27 -0.22 9.26 11.58
N TRP A 28 0.36 8.53 10.60
CA TRP A 28 0.30 8.90 9.19
C TRP A 28 -0.79 8.13 8.44
N ASN A 29 -1.20 8.69 7.30
CA ASN A 29 -2.04 7.99 6.34
C ASN A 29 -1.25 6.85 5.67
N TYR A 30 -1.97 5.77 5.30
CA TYR A 30 -1.41 4.61 4.60
C TYR A 30 -2.17 4.37 3.30
N LEU A 31 -1.43 4.21 2.19
CA LEU A 31 -1.96 3.89 0.86
C LEU A 31 -1.34 2.59 0.35
N ASP A 32 -2.19 1.63 -0.05
CA ASP A 32 -1.78 0.35 -0.64
C ASP A 32 -2.09 0.35 -2.14
N THR A 33 -1.12 0.72 -2.97
CA THR A 33 -1.29 0.74 -4.44
C THR A 33 -1.57 -0.65 -5.00
N GLY A 34 -1.02 -1.70 -4.39
CA GLY A 34 -1.28 -3.08 -4.80
C GLY A 34 -2.75 -3.48 -4.63
N ALA A 35 -3.42 -3.00 -3.58
CA ALA A 35 -4.85 -3.21 -3.39
C ALA A 35 -5.69 -2.53 -4.48
N LEU A 36 -5.29 -1.31 -4.89
CA LEU A 36 -5.96 -0.59 -5.98
C LEU A 36 -5.90 -1.37 -7.29
N TYR A 37 -4.71 -1.83 -7.69
CA TYR A 37 -4.55 -2.61 -8.91
C TYR A 37 -5.35 -3.92 -8.86
N ARG A 38 -5.36 -4.62 -7.72
CA ARG A 38 -6.18 -5.84 -7.55
C ARG A 38 -7.68 -5.57 -7.69
N ALA A 39 -8.18 -4.47 -7.11
CA ALA A 39 -9.58 -4.08 -7.25
C ALA A 39 -9.93 -3.72 -8.70
N ALA A 40 -9.04 -3.03 -9.41
CA ALA A 40 -9.21 -2.72 -10.82
C ALA A 40 -9.24 -3.99 -11.68
N THR A 41 -8.35 -4.96 -11.42
CA THR A 41 -8.37 -6.26 -12.10
C THR A 41 -9.67 -7.02 -11.83
N TRP A 42 -10.14 -7.04 -10.58
CA TRP A 42 -11.41 -7.67 -10.24
C TRP A 42 -12.58 -7.10 -11.06
N LEU A 43 -12.71 -5.77 -11.10
CA LEU A 43 -13.73 -5.09 -11.89
C LEU A 43 -13.61 -5.39 -13.40
N ALA A 44 -12.39 -5.60 -13.91
CA ALA A 44 -12.17 -5.94 -15.30
C ALA A 44 -12.55 -7.39 -15.63
N LEU A 45 -12.43 -8.31 -14.68
CA LEU A 45 -12.78 -9.73 -14.83
C LEU A 45 -14.27 -10.01 -14.60
N GLU A 46 -14.96 -9.18 -13.82
CA GLU A 46 -16.43 -9.27 -13.61
C GLU A 46 -17.25 -8.69 -14.78
N LYS A 47 -16.60 -8.26 -15.87
CA LYS A 47 -17.26 -7.76 -17.09
C LYS A 47 -17.34 -8.82 -18.19
#